data_AF-A0AAP0HHX2-F1
#
_entry.id   AF-A0AAP0HHX2-F1
#
_cell.length_a   1.000
_cell.length_b   1.000
_cell.length_c   1.000
_cell.angle_alpha   90.00
_cell.angle_beta   90.00
_cell.angle_gamma   90.00
#
_symmetry.space_group_name_H-M   'P 1'
#
loop_
_entity.id
_entity.type
_entity.pdbx_description
1 polymer ?
#
loop_
_entity_poly.entity_id
_entity_poly.type
_entity_poly.pdbx_seq_one_letter_code
_entity_poly.pdbx_strand_id
1 'polypeptide(L)' 'MQSEDSLQYVSRLSDSLCYPQYTASLKCLEDYKLDKSKCQEQFDVYKECKKKEREARLERNKKRSLFS' A
#
# COMPACT_ATOMS: atom_id res chain seq x y z
N MET A 1 3.42 -8.81 22.96
CA MET A 1 3.58 -9.54 21.69
C MET A 1 3.24 -8.57 20.57
N GLN A 2 4.23 -7.95 19.92
CA GLN A 2 4.03 -6.95 18.84
C GLN A 2 4.87 -7.26 17.59
N SER A 3 5.52 -8.43 17.54
CA SER A 3 6.44 -8.82 16.48
C SER A 3 5.80 -9.64 15.34
N GLU A 4 4.67 -10.31 15.58
CA GLU A 4 4.01 -11.16 14.58
C GLU A 4 3.18 -10.37 13.55
N ASP A 5 2.61 -9.23 13.95
CA ASP A 5 1.85 -8.34 13.06
C ASP A 5 2.74 -7.69 11.98
N SER A 6 4.00 -7.37 12.29
CA SER A 6 4.92 -6.79 11.30
C SER A 6 5.25 -7.75 10.17
N LEU A 7 5.44 -9.05 10.43
CA LEU A 7 5.74 -10.05 9.39
C LEU A 7 4.51 -10.35 8.53
N GLN A 8 3.32 -10.43 9.15
CA GLN A 8 2.07 -10.59 8.41
C GLN A 8 1.75 -9.35 7.57
N TYR A 9 2.00 -8.16 8.08
CA TYR A 9 1.84 -6.91 7.35
C TYR A 9 2.78 -6.86 6.13
N VAL A 10 4.06 -7.16 6.30
CA VAL A 10 5.04 -7.18 5.19
C VAL A 10 4.66 -8.20 4.12
N SER A 11 4.20 -9.39 4.50
CA SER A 11 3.73 -10.40 3.54
C SER A 11 2.49 -9.94 2.77
N ARG A 12 1.49 -9.38 3.47
CA ARG A 12 0.28 -8.83 2.81
C ARG A 12 0.58 -7.59 1.98
N LEU A 13 1.67 -6.89 2.29
CA LEU A 13 2.15 -5.73 1.55
C LEU A 13 2.86 -6.14 0.27
N SER A 14 3.66 -7.22 0.29
CA SER A 14 4.29 -7.77 -0.92
C SER A 14 3.28 -8.37 -1.90
N ASP A 15 2.18 -8.91 -1.39
CA ASP A 15 1.09 -9.46 -2.20
C ASP A 15 0.16 -8.37 -2.77
N SER A 16 0.32 -7.11 -2.33
CA SER A 16 -0.48 -5.98 -2.80
C SER A 16 -0.03 -5.55 -4.19
N LEU A 17 -1.00 -5.17 -5.03
CA LEU A 17 -0.72 -4.56 -6.34
C LEU A 17 0.05 -3.23 -6.22
N CYS A 18 0.08 -2.66 -5.01
CA CYS A 18 0.75 -1.42 -4.66
C CYS A 18 2.19 -1.62 -4.15
N TYR A 19 2.68 -2.86 -4.09
CA TYR A 19 4.03 -3.17 -3.66
C TYR A 19 5.11 -2.47 -4.50
N PRO A 20 5.01 -2.37 -5.85
CA PRO A 20 6.01 -1.68 -6.65
C PRO A 20 6.19 -0.21 -6.24
N GLN A 21 5.10 0.50 -5.97
CA GLN A 21 5.12 1.90 -5.53
C GLN A 21 5.68 2.04 -4.11
N TYR A 22 5.35 1.08 -3.23
CA TYR A 22 5.95 1.02 -1.91
C TYR A 22 7.47 0.85 -1.98
N THR A 23 7.96 -0.10 -2.78
CA THR A 23 9.40 -0.30 -2.97
C THR A 23 10.09 0.91 -3.61
N ALA A 24 9.43 1.59 -4.56
CA ALA A 24 9.93 2.82 -5.14
C ALA A 24 10.05 3.96 -4.10
N SER A 25 9.08 4.08 -3.19
CA SER A 25 9.13 5.05 -2.09
C SER A 25 10.27 4.76 -1.11
N LEU A 26 10.55 3.49 -0.81
CA LEU A 26 11.67 3.09 0.04
C LEU A 26 13.02 3.36 -0.63
N LYS A 27 13.15 3.01 -1.91
CA LYS A 27 14.37 3.30 -2.69
C LYS A 27 14.66 4.79 -2.75
N CYS A 28 13.62 5.62 -2.92
CA CYS A 28 13.78 7.07 -2.87
C CYS A 28 14.32 7.55 -1.52
N LEU A 29 13.84 6.98 -0.41
CA LEU A 29 14.39 7.30 0.91
C LEU A 29 15.86 6.90 1.07
N GLU A 30 16.27 5.76 0.49
CA GLU A 30 17.67 5.33 0.47
C GLU A 30 18.54 6.32 -0.32
N ASP A 31 18.09 6.73 -1.50
CA ASP A 31 18.82 7.64 -2.40
C ASP A 31 18.96 9.06 -1.81
N TYR A 32 17.93 9.56 -1.13
CA TYR A 32 17.89 10.93 -0.58
C TYR A 32 18.18 11.01 0.92
N LYS A 33 18.79 9.97 1.53
CA LYS A 33 19.12 9.96 2.97
C LYS A 33 17.93 10.29 3.87
N LEU A 34 16.78 9.66 3.61
CA LEU A 34 15.52 9.82 4.34
C LEU A 34 14.84 11.18 4.16
N ASP A 35 15.21 11.97 3.17
CA ASP A 35 14.56 13.24 2.86
C ASP A 35 13.18 13.00 2.23
N LYS A 36 12.17 12.86 3.09
CA LYS A 36 10.78 12.56 2.72
C LYS A 36 10.20 13.60 1.77
N SER A 37 10.65 14.85 1.85
CA SER A 37 10.15 15.95 1.02
C SER A 37 10.32 15.66 -0.48
N LYS A 38 11.44 15.02 -0.85
CA LYS A 38 11.78 14.66 -2.23
C LYS A 38 11.08 13.40 -2.72
N CYS A 39 10.60 12.57 -1.79
CA CYS A 39 9.94 11.30 -2.07
C CYS A 39 8.42 11.36 -1.93
N GLN A 40 7.87 12.55 -1.68
CA GLN A 40 6.45 12.77 -1.40
C GLN A 40 5.54 12.21 -2.51
N GLU A 41 5.94 12.41 -3.77
CA GLU A 41 5.23 11.87 -4.93
C GLU A 41 5.11 10.34 -4.90
N GLN A 42 6.20 9.62 -4.59
CA GLN A 42 6.19 8.16 -4.51
C GLN A 42 5.25 7.66 -3.40
N PHE A 43 5.22 8.36 -2.26
CA PHE A 43 4.30 8.06 -1.17
C PHE A 43 2.85 8.35 -1.55
N ASP A 44 2.58 9.42 -2.29
CA ASP A 44 1.23 9.78 -2.68
C ASP A 44 0.68 8.81 -3.74
N VAL A 45 1.50 8.38 -4.71
CA VAL A 45 1.14 7.32 -5.65
C VAL A 45 0.86 5.99 -4.92
N TYR A 46 1.66 5.63 -3.91
CA TYR A 46 1.39 4.45 -3.07
C TYR A 46 0.04 4.56 -2.34
N LYS A 47 -0.27 5.72 -1.74
CA LYS A 47 -1.57 5.96 -1.06
C LYS A 47 -2.74 5.86 -2.03
N GLU A 48 -2.63 6.44 -3.21
CA GLU A 48 -3.65 6.35 -4.25
C GLU A 48 -3.91 4.90 -4.66
N CYS A 49 -2.84 4.11 -4.81
CA CYS A 49 -2.97 2.70 -5.11
C CYS A 49 -3.73 1.95 -3.99
N LYS A 50 -3.36 2.14 -2.72
CA LYS A 50 -4.08 1.51 -1.59
C LYS A 50 -5.54 1.94 -1.52
N LYS A 51 -5.84 3.20 -1.86
CA LYS A 51 -7.21 3.70 -1.96
C LYS A 51 -8.02 2.95 -3.03
N LYS A 52 -7.45 2.74 -4.22
CA LYS A 52 -8.07 1.97 -5.31
C LYS A 52 -8.31 0.50 -4.92
N GLU A 53 -7.35 -0.17 -4.27
CA GLU A 53 -7.56 -1.54 -3.76
C GLU A 53 -8.74 -1.61 -2.79
N ARG A 54 -8.86 -0.62 -1.89
CA ARG A 54 -9.97 -0.53 -0.94
C ARG A 54 -11.30 -0.31 -1.66
N GLU A 55 -11.35 0.58 -2.63
CA GLU A 55 -12.55 0.86 -3.44
C GLU A 55 -12.98 -0.38 -4.24
N ALA A 56 -12.05 -1.09 -4.89
CA ALA A 56 -12.34 -2.32 -5.60
C ALA A 56 -12.88 -3.44 -4.68
N ARG A 57 -12.43 -3.48 -3.42
CA ARG A 57 -12.98 -4.40 -2.40
C ARG A 57 -14.38 -3.98 -1.95
N LEU A 58 -14.62 -2.68 -1.77
CA LEU A 58 -15.94 -2.15 -1.40
C LEU A 58 -16.97 -2.38 -2.50
N GLU A 59 -16.61 -2.15 -3.78
CA GLU A 59 -17.47 -2.42 -4.92
C GLU A 59 -17.83 -3.91 -5.05
N ARG A 60 -16.86 -4.81 -4.83
CA ARG A 60 -17.14 -6.26 -4.77
C ARG A 60 -18.10 -6.61 -3.63
N ASN A 61 -17.90 -6.06 -2.44
CA ASN A 61 -18.78 -6.31 -1.30
C ASN A 61 -20.19 -5.75 -1.53
N LYS A 62 -20.30 -4.55 -2.11
CA LYS A 62 -21.58 -3.95 -2.48
C LYS A 62 -22.34 -4.82 -3.47
N LYS A 63 -21.67 -5.30 -4.52
CA LYS A 63 -22.26 -6.23 -5.50
C LYS A 63 -22.72 -7.54 -4.84
N ARG A 64 -21.94 -8.11 -3.92
CA ARG A 64 -22.33 -9.35 -3.20
C ARG A 64 -23.50 -9.16 -2.25
N SER A 65 -23.63 -7.99 -1.63
CA SER A 65 -24.75 -7.64 -0.75
C SER A 65 -26.07 -7.42 -1.47
N LEU A 66 -26.06 -7.22 -2.79
CA LEU A 66 -27.27 -7.00 -3.60
C LEU A 66 -27.89 -8.30 -4.14
N PHE A 67 -27.22 -9.44 -3.93
CA PHE A 67 -27.71 -10.77 -4.34
C PHE A 67 -27.91 -11.71 -3.13
N SER A 68 -28.02 -11.17 -1.92
CA SER A 68 -28.38 -11.90 -0.69
C SER A 68 -29.82 -11.63 -0.29
#